data_AF-A0A925G4H9-F1
#
_entry.id   AF-A0A925G4H9-F1
#
_cell.length_a   1.000
_cell.length_b   1.000
_cell.length_c   1.000
_cell.angle_alpha   90.00
_cell.angle_beta   90.00
_cell.angle_gamma   90.00
#
_symmetry.space_group_name_H-M   'P 1'
#
loop_
_entity.id
_entity.type
_entity.pdbx_description
1 polymer ?
#
loop_
_entity_poly.entity_id
_entity_poly.type
_entity_poly.pdbx_seq_one_letter_code
_entity_poly.pdbx_strand_id
1 'polypeptide(L)' 'MINRYSMANFDLAYKITMHNEGGYANDPQDNGGETWKGVARNFCPKWAGWVIVDRIKASYPKSLNAAL' A
#
# COMPACT_ATOMS: atom_id res chain seq x y z
N MET A 1 36.16 -5.60 -20.32
CA MET A 1 34.70 -5.68 -20.56
C MET A 1 34.00 -5.40 -19.23
N ILE A 2 33.32 -4.27 -19.10
CA ILE A 2 32.52 -3.97 -17.90
C ILE A 2 31.11 -4.50 -18.19
N ASN A 3 30.68 -5.53 -17.46
CA ASN A 3 29.32 -6.04 -17.56
C ASN A 3 28.37 -4.97 -17.00
N ARG A 4 27.67 -4.25 -17.88
CA ARG A 4 26.78 -3.13 -17.53
C ARG A 4 25.38 -3.57 -17.09
N TYR A 5 25.11 -4.87 -16.97
CA TYR A 5 23.81 -5.39 -16.59
C TYR A 5 23.88 -6.08 -15.23
N SER A 6 23.65 -5.30 -14.17
CA SER A 6 23.18 -5.82 -12.90
C SER A 6 21.70 -5.51 -12.80
N MET A 7 20.86 -6.53 -12.65
CA MET A 7 19.44 -6.31 -12.36
C MET A 7 19.31 -5.66 -10.97
N ALA A 8 18.28 -4.83 -10.78
CA ALA A 8 17.98 -4.24 -9.49
C ALA A 8 17.56 -5.33 -8.48
N ASN A 9 17.96 -5.15 -7.22
CA ASN A 9 17.53 -6.03 -6.13
C ASN A 9 16.11 -5.66 -5.70
N PHE A 10 15.15 -6.54 -6.01
CA PHE A 10 13.74 -6.34 -5.67
C PHE A 10 13.53 -6.20 -4.15
N ASP A 11 14.12 -7.08 -3.34
CA ASP A 11 13.89 -7.11 -1.90
C ASP A 11 14.33 -5.81 -1.22
N LEU A 12 15.45 -5.25 -1.67
CA LEU A 12 15.94 -3.96 -1.18
C LEU A 12 14.97 -2.84 -1.53
N ALA A 13 14.54 -2.76 -2.79
CA ALA A 13 13.60 -1.74 -3.24
C ALA A 13 12.25 -1.88 -2.51
N TYR A 14 11.71 -3.09 -2.46
CA TYR A 14 10.46 -3.42 -1.79
C TYR A 14 10.48 -3.03 -0.31
N LYS A 15 11.57 -3.34 0.41
CA LYS A 15 11.69 -2.97 1.82
C LYS A 15 11.60 -1.46 2.04
N ILE A 16 12.22 -0.66 1.17
CA ILE A 16 12.22 0.81 1.28
C ILE A 16 10.84 1.36 0.90
N THR A 17 10.28 0.95 -0.24
CA THR A 17 8.99 1.47 -0.71
C THR A 17 7.87 1.08 0.22
N MET A 18 7.84 -0.15 0.71
CA MET A 18 6.82 -0.60 1.66
C MET A 18 6.89 0.06 3.01
N HIS A 19 8.08 0.46 3.46
CA HIS A 19 8.23 1.24 4.67
C HIS A 19 7.60 2.64 4.53
N ASN A 20 7.75 3.27 3.36
CA ASN A 20 7.32 4.63 3.12
C ASN A 20 5.86 4.76 2.66
N GLU A 21 5.40 3.86 1.79
CA GLU A 21 4.11 3.94 1.10
C GLU A 21 3.13 2.81 1.49
N GLY A 22 3.60 1.88 2.33
CA GLY A 22 2.84 0.68 2.66
C GLY A 22 1.72 0.87 3.68
N GLY A 23 1.55 2.08 4.23
CA GLY A 23 0.52 2.39 5.22
C GLY A 23 -0.88 2.51 4.61
N TYR A 24 -1.86 2.62 5.50
CA TYR A 24 -3.21 3.08 5.20
C TYR A 24 -3.23 4.61 5.22
N ALA A 25 -3.78 5.21 4.16
CA ALA A 25 -4.10 6.62 4.11
C ALA A 25 -5.46 6.84 3.44
N ASN A 26 -6.13 7.94 3.77
CA ASN A 26 -7.38 8.34 3.12
C ASN A 26 -7.47 9.87 3.16
N ASP A 27 -6.93 10.51 2.14
CA ASP A 27 -6.96 11.98 2.01
C ASP A 27 -7.99 12.37 0.94
N PRO A 28 -9.05 13.12 1.29
CA PRO A 28 -10.05 13.56 0.33
C PRO A 28 -9.55 14.60 -0.70
N GLN A 29 -8.38 15.22 -0.46
CA GLN A 29 -7.75 16.14 -1.41
C GLN A 29 -6.77 15.43 -2.36
N ASP A 30 -6.45 14.16 -2.10
CA ASP A 30 -5.65 13.33 -2.99
C ASP A 30 -6.57 12.59 -3.99
N ASN A 31 -6.19 12.61 -5.27
CA ASN A 31 -6.85 11.87 -6.34
C ASN A 31 -6.90 10.35 -6.05
N GLY A 32 -5.90 9.83 -5.33
CA GLY A 32 -5.85 8.43 -4.91
C GLY A 32 -6.92 8.06 -3.88
N GLY A 33 -7.35 9.01 -3.05
CA GLY A 33 -8.29 8.80 -1.96
C GLY A 33 -7.79 7.77 -0.95
N GLU A 34 -8.59 6.74 -0.70
CA GLU A 34 -8.23 5.65 0.20
C GLU A 34 -7.17 4.73 -0.42
N THR A 35 -6.04 4.56 0.26
CA THR A 35 -4.90 3.75 -0.19
C THR A 35 -4.47 2.75 0.89
N TRP A 36 -4.11 1.54 0.45
CA TRP A 36 -3.49 0.51 1.29
C TRP A 36 -2.40 -0.21 0.50
N LYS A 37 -1.17 -0.26 1.04
CA LYS A 37 -0.02 -0.93 0.40
C LYS A 37 0.21 -0.44 -1.04
N GLY A 38 0.02 0.86 -1.28
CA GLY A 38 0.11 1.48 -2.60
C GLY A 38 -1.07 1.22 -3.54
N VAL A 39 -2.11 0.47 -3.11
CA VAL A 39 -3.32 0.23 -3.90
C VAL A 39 -4.37 1.28 -3.55
N ALA A 40 -4.70 2.15 -4.49
CA ALA A 40 -5.73 3.17 -4.36
C ALA A 40 -7.13 2.62 -4.73
N ARG A 41 -8.15 2.87 -3.89
CA ARG A 41 -9.49 2.31 -4.07
C ARG A 41 -10.16 2.85 -5.33
N ASN A 42 -9.96 4.13 -5.63
CA ASN A 42 -10.55 4.77 -6.79
C ASN A 42 -10.07 4.16 -8.12
N PHE A 43 -8.80 3.74 -8.17
CA PHE A 43 -8.20 3.14 -9.37
C PHE A 43 -8.35 1.61 -9.42
N CYS A 44 -8.37 0.96 -8.26
CA CYS A 44 -8.45 -0.49 -8.12
C CYS A 44 -9.62 -0.94 -7.23
N PRO A 45 -10.88 -0.58 -7.55
CA PRO A 45 -12.02 -0.79 -6.65
C PRO A 45 -12.38 -2.27 -6.44
N LYS A 46 -12.00 -3.14 -7.38
CA LYS A 46 -12.29 -4.58 -7.35
C LYS A 46 -11.16 -5.41 -6.72
N TRP A 47 -10.10 -4.77 -6.20
CA TRP A 47 -9.03 -5.50 -5.55
C TRP A 47 -9.57 -6.22 -4.31
N ALA A 48 -9.37 -7.53 -4.25
CA ALA A 48 -9.92 -8.38 -3.19
C ALA A 48 -9.47 -7.98 -1.78
N GLY A 49 -8.33 -7.29 -1.65
CA GLY A 49 -7.83 -6.77 -0.38
C GLY A 49 -8.80 -5.79 0.30
N TRP A 50 -9.63 -5.07 -0.47
CA TRP A 50 -10.59 -4.11 0.11
C TRP A 50 -11.60 -4.77 1.04
N VAL A 51 -12.02 -6.01 0.78
CA VAL A 51 -12.93 -6.74 1.67
C VAL A 51 -12.33 -6.94 3.07
N ILE A 52 -11.01 -7.12 3.14
CA ILE A 52 -10.28 -7.28 4.40
C ILE A 52 -10.13 -5.93 5.09
N VAL A 53 -9.72 -4.89 4.34
CA VAL A 53 -9.58 -3.52 4.84
C VAL A 53 -10.91 -3.02 5.43
N ASP A 54 -12.01 -3.22 4.71
CA ASP A 54 -13.35 -2.81 5.12
C ASP A 54 -13.80 -3.51 6.39
N ARG A 55 -13.53 -4.82 6.50
CA ARG A 55 -13.83 -5.61 7.70
C ARG A 55 -13.09 -5.08 8.93
N ILE A 56 -11.80 -4.77 8.79
CA ILE A 56 -10.98 -4.26 9.89
C ILE A 56 -11.39 -2.83 10.26
N LYS A 57 -11.67 -1.96 9.29
CA LYS A 57 -12.20 -0.62 9.56
C LYS A 57 -13.52 -0.67 10.33
N ALA A 58 -14.42 -1.59 9.97
CA ALA A 58 -15.71 -1.75 10.61
C ALA A 58 -15.60 -2.21 12.08
N SER A 59 -14.45 -2.75 12.51
CA SER A 59 -14.21 -3.07 13.93
C SER A 59 -13.67 -1.90 14.74
N TYR A 60 -13.54 -0.69 14.15
CA TYR A 60 -13.07 0.54 14.79
C TYR A 60 -11.79 0.35 15.64
N PRO A 61 -10.69 -0.16 15.05
CA PRO A 61 -9.45 -0.36 15.78
C PRO A 61 -8.85 0.99 16.19
N LYS A 62 -8.10 0.98 17.30
CA LYS A 62 -7.37 2.17 17.78
C LYS A 62 -6.39 2.74 16.74
N SER A 63 -5.86 1.89 15.86
CA SER A 63 -4.99 2.28 14.76
C SER A 63 -5.19 1.34 13.59
N LEU A 64 -5.53 1.87 12.41
CA LEU A 64 -5.66 1.10 11.18
C LEU A 64 -4.31 0.55 10.72
N ASN A 65 -3.24 1.34 10.83
CA ASN A 65 -1.88 0.92 10.48
C ASN A 65 -1.31 -0.17 11.39
N ALA A 66 -1.89 -0.38 12.58
CA ALA A 66 -1.52 -1.49 13.47
C ALA A 66 -2.42 -2.72 13.28
N ALA A 67 -3.63 -2.54 12.75
CA ALA A 67 -4.63 -3.59 12.60
C ALA A 67 -4.64 -4.22 11.20
N LEU A 68 -4.14 -3.50 10.19
CA LEU A 68 -3.95 -3.92 8.80
C LEU A 68 -2.52 -4.41 8.57
#